data_AF-A0A7T7EZ56-F1
#
_entry.id   AF-A0A7T7EZ56-F1
#
_cell.length_a   1.000
_cell.length_b   1.000
_cell.length_c   1.000
_cell.angle_alpha   90.00
_cell.angle_beta   90.00
_cell.angle_gamma   90.00
#
_symmetry.space_group_name_H-M   'P 1'
#
loop_
_entity.id
_entity.type
_entity.pdbx_description
1 polymer ?
#
loop_
_entity_poly.entity_id
_entity_poly.type
_entity_poly.pdbx_seq_one_letter_code
_entity_poly.pdbx_strand_id
1 'polypeptide(L)'
;MLFFWGRLWNKQWTIGDHLVTTTTSLLLAVIGATSVYLALVTHKAFDSIENQRAEVSQTISSNGKFNREVLLATWAKIAHKGGQEGLTPPSEGGNELRINGPAEALVLSTTAAELASQQRRDFSLFSSGIQEPEISPELTGSRALAEVGFPSSDYPVIVSPANIWTSTAVTVGTGRAVDKLLKELAKPFSLLQTIALVALGISLMSQLLIVATTALNDIKETL
;
A
#
# COMPACT_ATOMS: atom_id res chain seq x y z
N MET A 1 34.09 16.81 0.87
CA MET A 1 33.92 17.55 -0.40
C MET A 1 34.51 18.95 -0.31
N LEU A 2 34.01 19.82 0.58
CA LEU A 2 34.51 21.18 0.87
C LEU A 2 36.05 21.36 0.85
N PHE A 3 36.78 20.58 1.66
CA PHE A 3 38.24 20.68 1.75
C PHE A 3 38.95 20.34 0.44
N PHE A 4 38.59 19.20 -0.16
CA PHE A 4 39.21 18.70 -1.39
C PHE A 4 38.87 19.55 -2.61
N TRP A 5 37.60 19.98 -2.72
CA TRP A 5 37.15 20.82 -3.82
C TRP A 5 37.71 22.24 -3.71
N GLY A 6 37.74 22.84 -2.52
CA GLY A 6 38.37 24.13 -2.30
C GLY A 6 39.87 24.11 -2.60
N ARG A 7 40.59 23.06 -2.18
CA ARG A 7 42.01 22.89 -2.51
C ARG A 7 42.32 22.71 -3.99
N LEU A 8 41.36 22.22 -4.76
CA LEU A 8 41.49 22.10 -6.21
C LEU A 8 41.57 23.48 -6.88
N TRP A 9 40.88 24.48 -6.32
CA TRP A 9 40.89 25.85 -6.82
C TRP A 9 41.97 26.72 -6.15
N ASN A 10 42.15 26.60 -4.82
CA ASN A 10 43.12 27.35 -4.04
C ASN A 10 43.97 26.41 -3.15
N LYS A 11 45.27 26.28 -3.42
CA LYS A 11 46.18 25.41 -2.66
C LYS A 11 46.29 25.77 -1.16
N GLN A 12 46.03 27.04 -0.82
CA GLN A 12 46.05 27.54 0.56
C GLN A 12 44.71 27.37 1.28
N TRP A 13 43.68 26.81 0.61
CA TRP A 13 42.36 26.61 1.19
C TRP A 13 42.40 25.82 2.50
N THR A 14 41.83 26.41 3.56
CA THR A 14 41.57 25.74 4.83
C THR A 14 40.10 25.94 5.22
N ILE A 15 39.52 24.98 5.94
CA ILE A 15 38.11 25.08 6.38
C ILE A 15 37.94 26.17 7.45
N GLY A 16 38.99 26.41 8.26
CA GLY A 16 38.93 27.31 9.42
C GLY A 16 38.77 28.79 9.04
N ASP A 17 39.33 29.19 7.90
CA ASP A 17 39.35 30.59 7.48
C ASP A 17 38.04 31.04 6.78
N HIS A 18 37.17 30.08 6.43
CA HIS A 18 35.94 30.33 5.66
C HIS A 18 34.68 29.85 6.39
N LEU A 19 34.43 30.42 7.58
CA LEU A 19 33.31 30.01 8.47
C LEU A 19 31.93 30.10 7.78
N VAL A 20 31.66 31.17 7.03
CA VAL A 20 30.38 31.38 6.33
C VAL A 20 30.16 30.32 5.22
N THR A 21 31.18 30.10 4.40
CA THR A 21 31.17 29.09 3.32
C THR A 21 31.02 27.68 3.91
N THR A 22 31.70 27.40 5.01
CA THR A 22 31.61 26.12 5.73
C THR A 22 30.22 25.88 6.29
N THR A 23 29.62 26.86 6.95
CA THR A 23 28.27 26.76 7.54
C THR A 23 27.21 26.59 6.46
N THR A 24 27.29 27.36 5.38
CA THR A 24 26.35 27.26 4.24
C THR A 24 26.46 25.89 3.56
N SER A 25 27.68 25.39 3.37
CA SER A 25 27.92 24.08 2.80
C SER A 25 27.40 22.95 3.69
N LEU A 26 27.50 23.08 5.02
CA LEU A 26 26.92 22.13 5.97
C LEU A 26 25.39 22.08 5.85
N LEU A 27 24.73 23.24 5.78
CA LEU A 27 23.28 23.31 5.58
C LEU A 27 22.85 22.64 4.27
N LEU A 28 23.56 22.90 3.17
CA LEU A 28 23.32 22.23 1.90
C LEU A 28 23.52 20.72 2.04
N ALA A 29 24.56 20.26 2.75
CA ALA A 29 24.77 18.82 2.96
C ALA A 29 23.60 18.16 3.71
N VAL A 30 23.03 18.83 4.71
CA VAL A 30 21.83 18.36 5.42
C VAL A 30 20.62 18.30 4.48
N ILE A 31 20.43 19.31 3.63
CA ILE A 31 19.36 19.31 2.61
C ILE A 31 19.54 18.13 1.66
N GLY A 32 20.74 17.94 1.10
CA GLY A 32 21.04 16.82 0.21
C GLY A 32 20.82 15.45 0.87
N ALA A 33 21.26 15.27 2.12
CA ALA A 33 21.03 14.04 2.87
C ALA A 33 19.53 13.78 3.10
N THR A 34 18.77 14.82 3.46
CA THR A 34 17.32 14.75 3.66
C THR A 34 16.60 14.41 2.35
N SER A 35 17.04 14.98 1.23
CA SER A 35 16.52 14.65 -0.10
C SER A 35 16.74 13.20 -0.49
N VAL A 36 17.94 12.65 -0.26
CA VAL A 36 18.24 11.23 -0.50
C VAL A 36 17.36 10.34 0.38
N TYR A 37 17.24 10.68 1.67
CA TYR A 37 16.37 9.96 2.60
C TYR A 37 14.91 9.97 2.14
N LEU A 38 14.38 11.13 1.76
CA LEU A 38 13.00 11.28 1.29
C LEU A 38 12.73 10.44 0.03
N ALA A 39 13.67 10.43 -0.93
CA ALA A 39 13.55 9.62 -2.14
C ALA A 39 13.51 8.11 -1.82
N LEU A 40 14.38 7.65 -0.92
CA LEU A 40 14.43 6.26 -0.47
C LEU A 40 13.17 5.84 0.28
N VAL A 41 12.70 6.66 1.21
CA VAL A 41 11.50 6.36 2.01
C VAL A 41 10.25 6.30 1.12
N THR A 42 10.12 7.24 0.17
CA THR A 42 8.99 7.25 -0.77
C THR A 42 8.95 5.97 -1.61
N HIS A 43 10.11 5.52 -2.09
CA HIS A 43 10.19 4.28 -2.86
C HIS A 43 9.82 3.05 -2.00
N LYS A 44 10.41 2.93 -0.80
CA LYS A 44 10.13 1.82 0.12
C LYS A 44 8.67 1.80 0.58
N ALA A 45 8.03 2.96 0.74
CA ALA A 45 6.62 3.04 1.10
C ALA A 45 5.73 2.43 0.02
N PHE A 46 6.03 2.67 -1.27
CA PHE A 46 5.28 2.11 -2.38
C PHE A 46 5.38 0.57 -2.40
N ASP A 47 6.59 0.03 -2.27
CA ASP A 47 6.81 -1.42 -2.21
C ASP A 47 6.15 -2.04 -0.97
N SER A 48 6.19 -1.35 0.17
CA SER A 48 5.55 -1.82 1.40
C SER A 48 4.03 -1.94 1.24
N ILE A 49 3.39 -1.01 0.53
CA ILE A 49 1.94 -1.06 0.28
C ILE A 49 1.58 -2.27 -0.59
N GLU A 50 2.37 -2.53 -1.64
CA GLU A 50 2.15 -3.69 -2.52
C GLU A 50 2.39 -5.01 -1.77
N ASN A 51 3.42 -5.10 -0.94
CA ASN A 51 3.71 -6.30 -0.15
C ASN A 51 2.58 -6.63 0.86
N GLN A 52 1.89 -5.61 1.38
CA GLN A 52 0.78 -5.81 2.30
C GLN A 52 -0.49 -6.36 1.62
N ARG A 53 -0.58 -6.37 0.28
CA ARG A 53 -1.70 -6.98 -0.47
C ARG A 53 -1.94 -8.43 -0.07
N ALA A 54 -0.88 -9.24 -0.11
CA ALA A 54 -0.97 -10.66 0.18
C ALA A 54 -1.20 -10.90 1.68
N GLU A 55 -0.51 -10.14 2.53
CA GLU A 55 -0.60 -10.24 3.99
C GLU A 55 -2.02 -9.94 4.49
N VAL A 56 -2.62 -8.82 4.05
CA VAL A 56 -3.99 -8.44 4.43
C VAL A 56 -4.99 -9.47 3.94
N SER A 57 -4.87 -9.91 2.68
CA SER A 57 -5.76 -10.92 2.10
C SER A 57 -5.71 -12.24 2.88
N GLN A 58 -4.50 -12.69 3.21
CA GLN A 58 -4.29 -13.93 3.96
C GLN A 58 -4.79 -13.80 5.40
N THR A 59 -4.54 -12.67 6.06
CA THR A 59 -4.95 -12.47 7.45
C THR A 59 -6.47 -12.43 7.58
N ILE A 60 -7.17 -11.75 6.67
CA ILE A 60 -8.64 -11.70 6.67
C ILE A 60 -9.22 -13.08 6.33
N SER A 61 -8.76 -13.72 5.26
CA SER A 61 -9.33 -15.00 4.79
C SER A 61 -9.05 -16.18 5.74
N SER A 62 -7.96 -16.15 6.51
CA SER A 62 -7.66 -17.16 7.52
C SER A 62 -8.34 -16.92 8.87
N ASN A 63 -8.98 -15.76 9.06
CA ASN A 63 -9.66 -15.43 10.30
C ASN A 63 -10.97 -16.23 10.44
N GLY A 64 -10.98 -17.19 11.37
CA GLY A 64 -12.14 -18.04 11.64
C GLY A 64 -13.40 -17.26 12.10
N LYS A 65 -13.23 -16.15 12.82
CA LYS A 65 -14.35 -15.29 13.24
C LYS A 65 -14.99 -14.62 12.02
N PHE A 66 -14.18 -14.02 11.16
CA PHE A 66 -14.62 -13.42 9.90
C PHE A 66 -15.36 -14.45 9.02
N ASN A 67 -14.76 -15.62 8.82
CA ASN A 67 -15.37 -16.69 8.01
C ASN A 67 -16.72 -17.15 8.57
N ARG A 68 -16.86 -17.21 9.90
CA ARG A 68 -18.12 -17.54 10.57
C ARG A 68 -19.16 -16.43 10.41
N GLU A 69 -18.76 -15.16 10.48
CA GLU A 69 -19.64 -14.01 10.23
C GLU A 69 -20.15 -14.00 8.78
N VAL A 70 -19.29 -14.29 7.81
CA VAL A 70 -19.68 -14.45 6.40
C VAL A 70 -20.71 -15.56 6.25
N LEU A 71 -20.50 -16.72 6.90
CA LEU A 71 -21.44 -17.84 6.85
C LEU A 71 -22.80 -17.46 7.45
N LEU A 72 -22.81 -16.84 8.64
CA LEU A 72 -24.01 -16.36 9.32
C LEU A 72 -24.81 -15.37 8.46
N ALA A 73 -24.13 -14.35 7.92
CA ALA A 73 -24.76 -13.32 7.10
C ALA A 73 -25.27 -13.89 5.77
N THR A 74 -24.55 -14.83 5.17
CA THR A 74 -24.98 -15.50 3.93
C THR A 74 -26.18 -16.39 4.18
N TRP A 75 -26.17 -17.17 5.26
CA TRP A 75 -27.31 -18.02 5.64
C TRP A 75 -28.58 -17.20 5.80
N ALA A 76 -28.54 -16.07 6.50
CA ALA A 76 -29.69 -15.17 6.66
C ALA A 76 -30.27 -14.68 5.32
N LYS A 77 -29.40 -14.49 4.31
CA LYS A 77 -29.79 -14.03 2.96
C LYS A 77 -30.33 -15.15 2.06
N ILE A 78 -30.05 -16.43 2.33
CA ILE A 78 -30.45 -17.53 1.42
C ILE A 78 -31.37 -18.57 2.04
N ALA A 79 -31.43 -18.71 3.37
CA ALA A 79 -32.21 -19.76 4.04
C ALA A 79 -33.71 -19.73 3.71
N HIS A 80 -34.28 -18.54 3.49
CA HIS A 80 -35.70 -18.38 3.12
C HIS A 80 -36.03 -18.93 1.73
N LYS A 81 -35.02 -19.22 0.89
CA LYS A 81 -35.19 -19.79 -0.45
C LYS A 81 -35.32 -21.32 -0.43
N GLY A 82 -35.16 -21.96 0.73
CA GLY A 82 -35.13 -23.41 0.88
C GLY A 82 -33.77 -24.01 0.54
N GLY A 83 -33.67 -25.35 0.55
CA GLY A 83 -32.43 -26.03 0.15
C GLY A 83 -31.38 -26.13 1.25
N GLN A 84 -31.71 -25.79 2.50
CA GLN A 84 -30.83 -25.96 3.68
C GLN A 84 -31.27 -27.11 4.60
N GLU A 85 -32.16 -27.98 4.11
CA GLU A 85 -32.72 -29.08 4.90
C GLU A 85 -31.62 -30.03 5.38
N GLY A 86 -31.70 -30.41 6.65
CA GLY A 86 -30.71 -31.28 7.31
C GLY A 86 -29.44 -30.57 7.79
N LEU A 87 -29.27 -29.27 7.50
CA LEU A 87 -28.16 -28.47 8.04
C LEU A 87 -28.60 -27.71 9.28
N THR A 88 -27.70 -27.60 10.26
CA THR A 88 -27.92 -26.77 11.46
C THR A 88 -27.61 -25.32 11.12
N PRO A 89 -28.49 -24.35 11.44
CA PRO A 89 -28.20 -22.93 11.22
C PRO A 89 -26.89 -22.50 11.90
N PRO A 90 -26.08 -21.63 11.27
CA PRO A 90 -24.85 -21.14 11.89
C PRO A 90 -25.09 -20.41 13.22
N SER A 91 -26.25 -19.78 13.40
CA SER A 91 -26.66 -19.13 14.66
C SER A 91 -26.81 -20.11 15.82
N GLU A 92 -27.06 -21.39 15.53
CA GLU A 92 -27.24 -22.47 16.50
C GLU A 92 -25.97 -23.33 16.65
N GLY A 93 -24.85 -22.91 16.06
CA GLY A 93 -23.58 -23.64 16.12
C GLY A 93 -23.25 -24.44 14.85
N GLY A 94 -24.10 -24.41 13.83
CA GLY A 94 -23.79 -24.96 12.51
C GLY A 94 -22.53 -24.34 11.89
N ASN A 95 -21.84 -25.12 11.07
CA ASN A 95 -20.62 -24.73 10.36
C ASN A 95 -20.67 -25.14 8.88
N GLU A 96 -21.87 -25.22 8.32
CA GLU A 96 -22.07 -25.66 6.95
C GLU A 96 -23.12 -24.77 6.30
N LEU A 97 -22.95 -24.55 4.99
CA LEU A 97 -23.89 -23.84 4.16
C LEU A 97 -24.00 -24.59 2.84
N ARG A 98 -25.21 -24.96 2.43
CA ARG A 98 -25.43 -25.52 1.09
C ARG A 98 -25.52 -24.38 0.09
N ILE A 99 -24.75 -24.46 -0.98
CA ILE A 99 -24.85 -23.57 -2.13
C ILE A 99 -25.50 -24.38 -3.25
N ASN A 100 -26.73 -24.01 -3.62
CA ASN A 100 -27.56 -24.73 -4.58
C ASN A 100 -27.33 -24.30 -6.03
N GLY A 101 -26.65 -23.18 -6.24
CA GLY A 101 -26.35 -22.70 -7.59
C GLY A 101 -25.53 -21.41 -7.62
N PRO A 102 -25.21 -20.92 -8.83
CA PRO A 102 -24.38 -19.73 -9.02
C PRO A 102 -24.95 -18.47 -8.35
N ALA A 103 -26.29 -18.34 -8.28
CA ALA A 103 -26.93 -17.21 -7.63
C ALA A 103 -26.65 -17.15 -6.12
N GLU A 104 -26.58 -18.29 -5.44
CA GLU A 104 -26.25 -18.35 -4.01
C GLU A 104 -24.74 -18.20 -3.78
N ALA A 105 -23.92 -18.75 -4.68
CA ALA A 105 -22.47 -18.53 -4.68
C ALA A 105 -22.12 -17.03 -4.84
N LEU A 106 -22.89 -16.30 -5.66
CA LEU A 106 -22.78 -14.86 -5.79
C LEU A 106 -23.14 -14.12 -4.49
N VAL A 107 -24.20 -14.54 -3.80
CA VAL A 107 -24.59 -13.96 -2.50
C VAL A 107 -23.48 -14.18 -1.46
N LEU A 108 -22.90 -15.39 -1.41
CA LEU A 108 -21.77 -15.71 -0.53
C LEU A 108 -20.56 -14.81 -0.83
N SER A 109 -20.16 -14.73 -2.11
CA SER A 109 -19.00 -13.94 -2.55
C SER A 109 -19.19 -12.44 -2.30
N THR A 110 -20.41 -11.93 -2.51
CA THR A 110 -20.76 -10.52 -2.28
C THR A 110 -20.76 -10.19 -0.79
N THR A 111 -21.31 -11.08 0.05
CA THR A 111 -21.31 -10.92 1.51
C THR A 111 -19.88 -10.97 2.07
N ALA A 112 -19.04 -11.86 1.55
CA ALA A 112 -17.62 -11.91 1.89
C ALA A 112 -16.92 -10.59 1.52
N ALA A 113 -17.16 -10.05 0.32
CA ALA A 113 -16.58 -8.79 -0.11
C ALA A 113 -17.00 -7.59 0.76
N GLU A 114 -18.29 -7.53 1.14
CA GLU A 114 -18.87 -6.52 2.01
C GLU A 114 -18.19 -6.52 3.40
N LEU A 115 -18.13 -7.67 4.05
CA LEU A 115 -17.52 -7.81 5.38
C LEU A 115 -15.99 -7.64 5.33
N ALA A 116 -15.34 -8.12 4.27
CA ALA A 116 -13.90 -7.92 4.10
C ALA A 116 -13.54 -6.45 3.98
N SER A 117 -14.42 -5.63 3.38
CA SER A 117 -14.27 -4.18 3.33
C SER A 117 -14.19 -3.56 4.73
N GLN A 118 -15.08 -3.98 5.63
CA GLN A 118 -15.07 -3.51 7.01
C GLN A 118 -13.77 -3.91 7.72
N GLN A 119 -13.35 -5.17 7.57
CA GLN A 119 -12.11 -5.68 8.18
C GLN A 119 -10.85 -5.00 7.64
N ARG A 120 -10.80 -4.68 6.34
CA ARG A 120 -9.63 -4.00 5.74
C ARG A 120 -9.36 -2.64 6.37
N ARG A 121 -10.40 -1.91 6.80
CA ARG A 121 -10.25 -0.61 7.46
C ARG A 121 -9.46 -0.67 8.76
N ASP A 122 -9.46 -1.83 9.41
CA ASP A 122 -8.71 -2.06 10.66
C ASP A 122 -7.22 -2.34 10.41
N PHE A 123 -6.79 -2.57 9.15
CA PHE A 123 -5.39 -2.75 8.79
C PHE A 123 -4.69 -1.41 8.51
N SER A 124 -3.42 -1.32 8.95
CA SER A 124 -2.63 -0.09 9.10
C SER A 124 -2.44 0.77 7.83
N LEU A 125 -2.73 0.23 6.64
CA LEU A 125 -2.70 0.98 5.39
C LEU A 125 -3.72 2.11 5.36
N PHE A 126 -4.92 1.85 5.89
CA PHE A 126 -6.05 2.78 5.82
C PHE A 126 -6.22 3.60 7.11
N SER A 127 -5.55 3.21 8.20
CA SER A 127 -5.60 3.93 9.47
C SER A 127 -4.83 5.26 9.46
N SER A 128 -4.02 5.52 8.44
CA SER A 128 -3.18 6.73 8.31
C SER A 128 -3.88 7.91 7.62
N GLY A 129 -5.21 7.87 7.52
CA GLY A 129 -6.03 8.94 6.94
C GLY A 129 -6.26 8.83 5.43
N ILE A 130 -5.77 7.75 4.80
CA ILE A 130 -6.12 7.42 3.42
C ILE A 130 -7.46 6.70 3.43
N GLN A 131 -8.49 7.32 2.87
CA GLN A 131 -9.81 6.70 2.78
C GLN A 131 -9.70 5.41 1.95
N GLU A 132 -10.23 4.31 2.49
CA GLU A 132 -10.36 3.09 1.71
C GLU A 132 -11.16 3.43 0.44
N PRO A 133 -10.62 3.11 -0.74
CA PRO A 133 -11.33 3.39 -1.97
C PRO A 133 -12.68 2.67 -1.97
N GLU A 134 -13.75 3.40 -2.30
CA GLU A 134 -15.07 2.77 -2.44
C GLU A 134 -15.01 1.71 -3.55
N ILE A 135 -15.30 0.46 -3.17
CA ILE A 135 -15.36 -0.70 -4.04
C ILE A 135 -16.71 -1.37 -3.82
N SER A 136 -17.49 -1.50 -4.89
CA SER A 136 -18.78 -2.22 -4.85
C SER A 136 -18.55 -3.69 -4.45
N PRO A 137 -19.22 -4.15 -3.37
CA PRO A 137 -19.23 -5.55 -2.99
C PRO A 137 -19.76 -6.46 -4.10
N GLU A 138 -20.76 -6.01 -4.86
CA GLU A 138 -21.40 -6.77 -5.95
C GLU A 138 -20.43 -7.02 -7.11
N LEU A 139 -19.69 -5.98 -7.50
CA LEU A 139 -18.68 -6.10 -8.54
C LEU A 139 -17.50 -6.97 -8.09
N THR A 140 -17.16 -6.93 -6.80
CA THR A 140 -16.12 -7.79 -6.22
C THR A 140 -16.59 -9.24 -6.14
N GLY A 141 -17.81 -9.48 -5.66
CA GLY A 141 -18.41 -10.81 -5.54
C GLY A 141 -18.62 -11.48 -6.89
N SER A 142 -19.10 -10.74 -7.89
CA SER A 142 -19.26 -11.26 -9.27
C SER A 142 -17.92 -11.64 -9.91
N ARG A 143 -16.89 -10.81 -9.72
CA ARG A 143 -15.54 -11.13 -10.20
C ARG A 143 -14.92 -12.31 -9.47
N ALA A 144 -15.08 -12.38 -8.15
CA ALA A 144 -14.61 -13.51 -7.36
C ALA A 144 -15.29 -14.82 -7.78
N LEU A 145 -16.60 -14.79 -8.02
CA LEU A 145 -17.33 -15.95 -8.54
C LEU A 145 -16.78 -16.40 -9.91
N ALA A 146 -16.53 -15.45 -10.81
CA ALA A 146 -15.93 -15.73 -12.11
C ALA A 146 -14.51 -16.30 -12.00
N GLU A 147 -13.69 -15.82 -11.05
CA GLU A 147 -12.33 -16.32 -10.80
C GLU A 147 -12.32 -17.72 -10.19
N VAL A 148 -13.31 -18.09 -9.37
CA VAL A 148 -13.46 -19.47 -8.88
C VAL A 148 -13.85 -20.42 -10.02
N GLY A 149 -14.69 -19.98 -10.95
CA GLY A 149 -15.01 -20.76 -12.17
C GLY A 149 -15.72 -22.09 -11.92
N PHE A 150 -16.57 -22.18 -10.88
CA PHE A 150 -17.23 -23.42 -10.47
C PHE A 150 -18.33 -23.85 -11.47
N PRO A 151 -18.26 -25.06 -12.09
CA PRO A 151 -19.24 -25.51 -13.07
C PRO A 151 -20.66 -25.62 -12.50
N SER A 152 -21.67 -25.25 -13.29
CA SER A 152 -23.07 -25.37 -12.88
C SER A 152 -23.52 -26.82 -12.60
N SER A 153 -22.83 -27.81 -13.13
CA SER A 153 -23.08 -29.25 -12.89
C SER A 153 -22.74 -29.71 -11.48
N ASP A 154 -21.89 -28.96 -10.77
CA ASP A 154 -21.27 -29.40 -9.52
C ASP A 154 -22.06 -28.89 -8.30
N TYR A 155 -23.20 -28.22 -8.52
CA TYR A 155 -24.15 -27.85 -7.49
C TYR A 155 -25.20 -28.96 -7.28
N PRO A 156 -25.74 -29.12 -6.05
CA PRO A 156 -25.43 -28.36 -4.85
C PRO A 156 -24.12 -28.81 -4.20
N VAL A 157 -23.44 -27.88 -3.52
CA VAL A 157 -22.22 -28.15 -2.77
C VAL A 157 -22.35 -27.63 -1.33
N ILE A 158 -21.84 -28.38 -0.37
CA ILE A 158 -21.79 -27.94 1.03
C ILE A 158 -20.43 -27.32 1.29
N VAL A 159 -20.43 -26.11 1.82
CA VAL A 159 -19.20 -25.34 2.12
C VAL A 159 -19.05 -25.14 3.62
N SER A 160 -17.81 -25.18 4.08
CA SER A 160 -17.44 -24.78 5.44
C SER A 160 -17.20 -23.26 5.52
N PRO A 161 -17.07 -22.66 6.73
CA PRO A 161 -16.75 -21.24 6.87
C PRO A 161 -15.50 -20.84 6.07
N ALA A 162 -14.46 -21.67 6.09
CA ALA A 162 -13.28 -21.48 5.27
C ALA A 162 -13.51 -22.13 3.91
N ASN A 163 -13.98 -21.33 2.94
CA ASN A 163 -14.27 -21.80 1.59
C ASN A 163 -13.62 -20.89 0.53
N ILE A 164 -13.53 -21.44 -0.67
CA ILE A 164 -12.83 -20.80 -1.79
C ILE A 164 -13.49 -19.48 -2.23
N TRP A 165 -14.82 -19.38 -2.22
CA TRP A 165 -15.52 -18.14 -2.61
C TRP A 165 -15.20 -16.99 -1.65
N THR A 166 -15.19 -17.27 -0.34
CA THR A 166 -14.83 -16.29 0.68
C THR A 166 -13.37 -15.84 0.53
N SER A 167 -12.41 -16.77 0.40
CA SER A 167 -11.00 -16.41 0.23
C SER A 167 -10.72 -15.64 -1.07
N THR A 168 -11.39 -16.02 -2.16
CA THR A 168 -11.24 -15.34 -3.45
C THR A 168 -11.85 -13.95 -3.41
N ALA A 169 -13.04 -13.77 -2.81
CA ALA A 169 -13.65 -12.45 -2.64
C ALA A 169 -12.78 -11.49 -1.81
N VAL A 170 -12.15 -12.00 -0.74
CA VAL A 170 -11.18 -11.24 0.06
C VAL A 170 -9.97 -10.83 -0.78
N THR A 171 -9.39 -11.77 -1.53
CA THR A 171 -8.21 -11.51 -2.38
C THR A 171 -8.51 -10.48 -3.47
N VAL A 172 -9.62 -10.65 -4.22
CA VAL A 172 -10.04 -9.71 -5.27
C VAL A 172 -10.33 -8.34 -4.68
N GLY A 173 -11.06 -8.27 -3.57
CA GLY A 173 -11.39 -7.00 -2.91
C GLY A 173 -10.15 -6.25 -2.43
N THR A 174 -9.22 -6.98 -1.80
CA THR A 174 -7.96 -6.41 -1.29
C THR A 174 -7.05 -5.96 -2.43
N GLY A 175 -6.89 -6.77 -3.47
CA GLY A 175 -6.10 -6.41 -4.66
C GLY A 175 -6.60 -5.11 -5.30
N ARG A 176 -7.93 -4.99 -5.48
CA ARG A 176 -8.52 -3.76 -6.03
C ARG A 176 -8.36 -2.54 -5.13
N ALA A 177 -8.42 -2.73 -3.81
CA ALA A 177 -8.20 -1.66 -2.86
C ALA A 177 -6.76 -1.15 -2.93
N VAL A 178 -5.78 -2.06 -2.96
CA VAL A 178 -4.36 -1.73 -3.10
C VAL A 178 -4.07 -1.09 -4.46
N ASP A 179 -4.59 -1.63 -5.56
CA ASP A 179 -4.41 -1.07 -6.91
C ASP A 179 -4.89 0.38 -6.98
N LYS A 180 -6.08 0.67 -6.43
CA LYS A 180 -6.65 2.01 -6.44
C LYS A 180 -5.86 2.95 -5.52
N LEU A 181 -5.44 2.48 -4.35
CA LEU A 181 -4.56 3.22 -3.45
C LEU A 181 -3.23 3.60 -4.12
N LEU A 182 -2.54 2.64 -4.74
CA LEU A 182 -1.29 2.89 -5.45
C LEU A 182 -1.46 3.87 -6.61
N LYS A 183 -2.59 3.78 -7.33
CA LYS A 183 -2.92 4.71 -8.41
C LYS A 183 -3.14 6.14 -7.89
N GLU A 184 -3.80 6.31 -6.76
CA GLU A 184 -4.01 7.63 -6.13
C GLU A 184 -2.70 8.20 -5.58
N LEU A 185 -1.82 7.36 -5.03
CA LEU A 185 -0.53 7.75 -4.48
C LEU A 185 0.58 7.95 -5.53
N ALA A 186 0.43 7.40 -6.74
CA ALA A 186 1.48 7.46 -7.77
C ALA A 186 1.93 8.88 -8.10
N LYS A 187 0.97 9.81 -8.29
CA LYS A 187 1.27 11.22 -8.61
C LYS A 187 1.96 11.96 -7.46
N PRO A 188 1.43 11.97 -6.21
CA PRO A 188 2.11 12.67 -5.12
C PRO A 188 3.48 12.05 -4.78
N PHE A 189 3.64 10.72 -4.90
CA PHE A 189 4.93 10.08 -4.69
C PHE A 189 5.95 10.48 -5.77
N SER A 190 5.55 10.49 -7.04
CA SER A 190 6.40 10.97 -8.13
C SER A 190 6.79 12.44 -7.96
N LEU A 191 5.87 13.28 -7.48
CA LEU A 191 6.16 14.68 -7.19
C LEU A 191 7.18 14.82 -6.05
N LEU A 192 7.00 14.09 -4.95
CA LEU A 192 7.94 14.07 -3.83
C LEU A 192 9.34 13.61 -4.26
N GLN A 193 9.42 12.56 -5.08
CA GLN A 193 10.69 12.10 -5.66
C GLN A 193 11.33 13.18 -6.55
N THR A 194 10.54 13.85 -7.39
CA THR A 194 11.04 14.93 -8.25
C THR A 194 11.57 16.09 -7.42
N ILE A 195 10.82 16.54 -6.40
CA ILE A 195 11.25 17.60 -5.49
C ILE A 195 12.53 17.20 -4.76
N ALA A 196 12.61 15.97 -4.26
CA ALA A 196 13.80 15.45 -3.60
C ALA A 196 15.03 15.47 -4.54
N LEU A 197 14.88 14.99 -5.77
CA LEU A 197 15.97 14.99 -6.76
C LEU A 197 16.40 16.40 -7.18
N VAL A 198 15.44 17.32 -7.36
CA VAL A 198 15.74 18.73 -7.67
C VAL A 198 16.46 19.39 -6.51
N ALA A 199 15.99 19.20 -5.27
CA ALA A 199 16.64 19.75 -4.08
C ALA A 199 18.06 19.18 -3.89
N LEU A 200 18.26 17.88 -4.16
CA LEU A 200 19.58 17.26 -4.17
C LEU A 200 20.49 17.90 -5.23
N GLY A 201 19.98 18.07 -6.45
CA GLY A 201 20.72 18.71 -7.54
C GLY A 201 21.13 20.14 -7.22
N ILE A 202 20.19 20.96 -6.70
CA ILE A 202 20.46 22.32 -6.26
C ILE A 202 21.51 22.32 -5.16
N SER A 203 21.36 21.46 -4.14
CA SER A 203 22.30 21.35 -3.03
C SER A 203 23.73 21.07 -3.51
N LEU A 204 23.89 20.08 -4.39
CA LEU A 204 25.21 19.70 -4.92
C LEU A 204 25.81 20.79 -5.79
N MET A 205 25.02 21.39 -6.70
CA MET A 205 25.49 22.45 -7.59
C MET A 205 25.85 23.73 -6.83
N SER A 206 25.04 24.13 -5.85
CA SER A 206 25.33 25.28 -5.00
C SER A 206 26.59 25.07 -4.17
N GLN A 207 26.82 23.87 -3.63
CA GLN A 207 28.08 23.55 -2.93
C GLN A 207 29.29 23.68 -3.84
N LEU A 208 29.22 23.14 -5.07
CA LEU A 208 30.31 23.22 -6.04
C LEU A 208 30.64 24.68 -6.42
N LEU A 209 29.61 25.49 -6.65
CA LEU A 209 29.75 26.89 -7.03
C LEU A 209 30.27 27.76 -5.89
N ILE A 210 29.67 27.68 -4.70
CA ILE A 210 30.06 28.51 -3.55
C ILE A 210 31.53 28.26 -3.18
N VAL A 211 31.95 26.99 -3.11
CA VAL A 211 33.33 26.66 -2.75
C VAL A 211 34.31 27.11 -3.83
N ALA A 212 33.97 26.96 -5.12
CA ALA A 212 34.82 27.42 -6.20
C ALA A 212 34.93 28.96 -6.27
N THR A 213 33.82 29.69 -6.09
CA THR A 213 33.83 31.16 -6.14
C THR A 213 34.54 31.76 -4.94
N THR A 214 34.33 31.24 -3.72
CA THR A 214 35.09 31.68 -2.54
C THR A 214 36.58 31.44 -2.75
N ALA A 215 36.98 30.23 -3.15
CA ALA A 215 38.39 29.90 -3.37
C ALA A 215 39.06 30.78 -4.45
N LEU A 216 38.34 31.11 -5.53
CA LEU A 216 38.83 32.02 -6.57
C LEU A 216 38.91 33.47 -6.12
N ASN A 217 37.99 33.93 -5.26
CA ASN A 217 38.05 35.28 -4.69
C ASN A 217 39.23 35.43 -3.73
N ASP A 218 39.50 34.43 -2.89
CA ASP A 218 40.67 34.45 -1.99
C ASP A 218 41.98 34.66 -2.78
N ILE A 219 42.13 33.98 -3.92
CA ILE A 219 43.32 34.14 -4.78
C ILE A 219 43.44 35.58 -5.28
N LYS A 220 42.34 36.19 -5.69
CA LYS A 220 42.33 37.56 -6.20
C LYS A 220 42.65 38.60 -5.13
N GLU A 221 42.20 38.40 -3.90
CA GLU A 221 42.49 39.31 -2.79
C GLU A 221 43.95 39.20 -2.31
N THR A 222 44.60 38.06 -2.56
CA THR A 222 46.03 37.86 -2.24
C THR A 222 47.03 38.31 -3.31
N LEU A 223 46.56 38.70 -4.50
CA LEU A 223 47.37 39.18 -5.63
C LEU A 223 47.37 40.70 -5.73
#